data_AF-A0A9Q0GPV6-F1
#
_entry.id   AF-A0A9Q0GPV6-F1
#
_cell.length_a   1.000
_cell.length_b   1.000
_cell.length_c   1.000
_cell.angle_alpha   90.00
_cell.angle_beta   90.00
_cell.angle_gamma   90.00
#
_symmetry.space_group_name_H-M   'P 1'
#
loop_
_entity.id
_entity.type
_entity.pdbx_description
1 polymer ?
#
loop_
_entity_poly.entity_id
_entity_poly.type
_entity_poly.pdbx_seq_one_letter_code
_entity_poly.pdbx_strand_id
1 'polypeptide(L)'
;MQLWEKKKSTTETWLVDLVESGNGVIFPGCNAFRVLHERKKGRNRNTATGVAFEFDTNGSQKDIYVVKSKVTIIACGAMSTPTLLKGSGLWNTNIGKNLHLHPVVMAWGYFPNSNSSNDWLGKDKKSYEGGIMTVMSSVVARKDLVMVQSYKLHPYTQECSRL
;
A
#
# COMPACT_ATOMS: atom_id res chain seq x y z
N MET A 1 3.71 -30.11 3.59
CA MET A 1 3.14 -29.29 4.69
C MET A 1 4.14 -28.18 5.02
N GLN A 2 4.07 -27.06 4.29
CA GLN A 2 4.89 -25.85 4.48
C GLN A 2 4.00 -24.64 4.15
N LEU A 3 3.14 -24.23 5.09
CA LEU A 3 2.23 -23.08 4.93
C LEU A 3 2.56 -21.89 5.86
N TRP A 4 3.61 -22.03 6.68
CA TRP A 4 4.00 -21.05 7.70
C TRP A 4 4.80 -19.86 7.13
N GLU A 5 5.43 -19.98 5.95
CA GLU A 5 6.38 -18.95 5.48
C GLU A 5 5.74 -17.84 4.62
N LYS A 6 4.52 -18.02 4.12
CA LYS A 6 3.88 -17.04 3.22
C LYS A 6 3.40 -15.81 4.00
N LYS A 7 3.65 -14.62 3.44
CA LYS A 7 3.14 -13.35 3.97
C LYS A 7 1.61 -13.43 4.13
N LYS A 8 1.12 -13.10 5.32
CA LYS A 8 -0.32 -12.99 5.62
C LYS A 8 -0.78 -11.56 5.40
N SER A 9 -0.96 -11.17 4.13
CA SER A 9 -1.49 -9.85 3.77
C SER A 9 -2.98 -9.74 4.09
N THR A 10 -3.54 -8.53 3.95
CA THR A 10 -4.97 -8.26 4.09
C THR A 10 -5.85 -9.13 3.18
N THR A 11 -5.33 -9.53 2.01
CA THR A 11 -5.97 -10.47 1.08
C THR A 11 -6.09 -11.89 1.60
N GLU A 12 -5.37 -12.24 2.67
CA GLU A 12 -5.33 -13.57 3.29
C GLU A 12 -5.91 -13.54 4.72
N THR A 13 -6.45 -12.38 5.14
CA THR A 13 -7.00 -12.14 6.48
C THR A 13 -8.34 -11.41 6.35
N TRP A 14 -8.44 -10.15 6.78
CA TRP A 14 -9.70 -9.42 6.95
C TRP A 14 -10.57 -9.29 5.68
N LEU A 15 -9.96 -9.26 4.48
CA LEU A 15 -10.74 -9.20 3.24
C LEU A 15 -11.43 -10.54 2.93
N VAL A 16 -10.82 -11.65 3.33
CA VAL A 16 -11.43 -12.98 3.21
C VAL A 16 -12.61 -13.07 4.18
N ASP A 17 -12.39 -12.70 5.45
CA ASP A 17 -13.44 -12.69 6.48
C ASP A 17 -14.65 -11.84 6.05
N LEU A 18 -14.42 -10.69 5.41
CA LEU A 18 -15.50 -9.83 4.89
C LEU A 18 -16.36 -10.58 3.86
N VAL A 19 -15.73 -11.23 2.89
CA VAL A 19 -16.44 -11.95 1.81
C VAL A 19 -17.14 -13.18 2.36
N GLU A 20 -16.48 -13.97 3.21
CA GLU A 20 -17.05 -15.17 3.82
C GLU A 20 -18.23 -14.86 4.75
N SER A 21 -18.24 -13.69 5.38
CA SER A 21 -19.37 -13.26 6.22
C SER A 21 -20.66 -12.99 5.43
N GLY A 22 -20.58 -12.84 4.10
CA GLY A 22 -21.72 -12.46 3.24
C GLY A 22 -22.21 -11.02 3.41
N ASN A 23 -21.57 -10.21 4.27
CA ASN A 23 -21.99 -8.84 4.57
C ASN A 23 -21.37 -7.78 3.64
N GLY A 24 -20.50 -8.18 2.72
CA GLY A 24 -19.77 -7.27 1.85
C GLY A 24 -19.40 -7.87 0.52
N VAL A 25 -19.13 -6.99 -0.45
CA VAL A 25 -18.67 -7.34 -1.80
C VAL A 25 -17.46 -6.48 -2.14
N ILE A 26 -16.46 -7.09 -2.78
CA ILE A 26 -15.26 -6.40 -3.24
C ILE A 26 -15.35 -6.25 -4.75
N PHE A 27 -15.20 -5.02 -5.25
CA PHE A 27 -15.16 -4.71 -6.67
C PHE A 27 -13.71 -4.37 -7.10
N PRO A 28 -12.91 -5.36 -7.55
CA PRO A 28 -11.58 -5.11 -8.08
C PRO A 28 -11.66 -4.41 -9.44
N GLY A 29 -10.59 -3.74 -9.86
CA GLY A 29 -10.55 -3.05 -11.17
C GLY A 29 -11.41 -1.79 -11.26
N CYS A 30 -12.04 -1.35 -10.16
CA CYS A 30 -12.80 -0.10 -10.11
C CYS A 30 -11.90 1.07 -9.72
N ASN A 31 -12.02 2.18 -10.45
CA ASN A 31 -11.36 3.45 -10.10
C ASN A 31 -12.40 4.47 -9.62
N ALA A 32 -12.48 4.66 -8.30
CA ALA A 32 -13.33 5.70 -7.72
C ALA A 32 -12.73 7.09 -7.97
N PHE A 33 -13.46 7.95 -8.69
CA PHE A 33 -12.97 9.27 -9.10
C PHE A 33 -13.77 10.44 -8.49
N ARG A 34 -14.97 10.20 -7.95
CA ARG A 34 -15.78 11.25 -7.33
C ARG A 34 -16.67 10.73 -6.20
N VAL A 35 -16.64 11.43 -5.07
CA VAL A 35 -17.60 11.28 -3.97
C VAL A 35 -18.79 12.18 -4.25
N LEU A 36 -19.99 11.62 -4.19
CA LEU A 36 -21.23 12.36 -4.33
C LEU A 36 -21.65 12.90 -2.97
N HIS A 37 -22.02 14.17 -2.92
CA HIS A 37 -22.50 14.82 -1.70
C HIS A 37 -23.54 15.89 -2.04
N GLU A 38 -24.46 16.09 -1.11
CA GLU A 38 -25.57 17.03 -1.27
C GLU A 38 -25.74 17.87 -0.01
N ARG A 39 -26.18 19.11 -0.19
CA ARG A 39 -26.54 20.01 0.90
C ARG A 39 -28.05 20.04 1.06
N LYS A 40 -28.55 19.53 2.19
CA LYS A 40 -29.99 19.61 2.51
C LYS A 40 -30.37 21.03 2.94
N LYS A 41 -31.55 21.50 2.52
CA LYS A 41 -32.11 22.78 2.97
C LYS A 41 -32.14 22.81 4.51
N GLY A 42 -31.66 23.91 5.09
CA GLY A 42 -31.57 24.08 6.54
C GLY A 42 -30.35 23.44 7.22
N ARG A 43 -29.44 22.77 6.48
CA ARG A 43 -28.17 22.28 7.03
C ARG A 43 -26.99 23.08 6.51
N ASN A 44 -26.04 23.34 7.41
CA ASN A 44 -24.80 24.05 7.09
C ASN A 44 -23.66 23.13 6.59
N ARG A 45 -23.94 21.82 6.44
CA ARG A 45 -22.94 20.84 6.01
C ARG A 45 -23.45 19.98 4.87
N ASN A 46 -22.54 19.64 3.96
CA ASN A 46 -22.79 18.65 2.91
C ASN A 46 -22.84 17.25 3.54
N THR A 47 -23.65 16.37 2.96
CA THR A 47 -23.78 14.97 3.37
C THR A 47 -23.40 14.10 2.19
N ALA A 48 -22.47 13.17 2.38
CA ALA A 48 -22.12 12.20 1.35
C ALA A 48 -23.33 11.31 1.02
N THR A 49 -23.55 11.05 -0.27
CA THR A 49 -24.68 10.28 -0.80
C THR A 49 -24.23 9.06 -1.59
N GLY A 50 -22.94 8.92 -1.87
CA GLY A 50 -22.39 7.80 -2.61
C GLY A 50 -21.04 8.08 -3.25
N VAL A 51 -20.64 7.19 -4.16
CA VAL A 51 -19.38 7.28 -4.92
C VAL A 51 -19.66 6.93 -6.39
N ALA A 52 -19.03 7.69 -7.28
CA ALA A 52 -18.93 7.37 -8.70
C ALA A 52 -17.55 6.75 -8.99
N PHE A 53 -17.56 5.66 -9.76
CA PHE A 53 -16.35 4.95 -10.17
C PHE A 53 -16.42 4.53 -11.62
N GLU A 54 -15.25 4.41 -12.23
CA GLU A 54 -15.06 3.79 -13.54
C GLU A 54 -14.80 2.30 -13.35
N PHE A 55 -15.37 1.48 -14.23
CA PHE A 55 -15.04 0.07 -14.34
C PHE A 55 -14.77 -0.26 -15.81
N ASP A 56 -13.74 -1.05 -16.05
CA ASP A 56 -13.34 -1.44 -17.40
C ASP A 56 -14.12 -2.69 -17.81
N THR A 57 -15.10 -2.49 -18.69
CA THR A 57 -15.87 -3.58 -19.28
C THR A 57 -15.23 -3.91 -20.63
N ASN A 58 -14.30 -4.88 -20.65
CA ASN A 58 -13.69 -5.44 -21.86
C ASN A 58 -12.68 -4.56 -22.63
N GLY A 59 -11.91 -3.71 -21.94
CA GLY A 59 -10.64 -3.15 -22.45
C GLY A 59 -10.76 -2.03 -23.48
N SER A 60 -11.96 -1.54 -23.78
CA SER A 60 -12.19 -0.49 -24.78
C SER A 60 -13.15 0.62 -24.35
N GLN A 61 -14.03 0.37 -23.37
CA GLN A 61 -14.93 1.40 -22.82
C GLN A 61 -14.91 1.38 -21.29
N LYS A 62 -14.73 2.57 -20.73
CA LYS A 62 -14.86 2.81 -19.30
C LYS A 62 -16.29 3.23 -19.00
N ASP A 63 -17.03 2.32 -18.39
CA ASP A 63 -18.39 2.62 -17.94
C ASP A 63 -18.33 3.31 -16.58
N ILE A 64 -19.18 4.32 -16.40
CA ILE A 64 -19.31 5.06 -15.14
C ILE A 64 -20.48 4.48 -14.35
N TYR A 65 -20.19 4.03 -13.15
CA TYR A 65 -21.17 3.51 -12.21
C TYR A 65 -21.28 4.41 -10.98
N VAL A 66 -22.45 4.39 -10.34
CA VAL A 66 -22.73 5.11 -9.11
C VAL A 66 -23.31 4.18 -8.07
N VAL A 67 -22.66 4.12 -6.90
CA VAL A 67 -23.19 3.44 -5.72
C VAL A 67 -23.69 4.49 -4.74
N LYS A 68 -24.98 4.45 -4.41
CA LYS A 68 -25.58 5.29 -3.38
C LYS A 68 -25.38 4.65 -2.01
N SER A 69 -25.05 5.45 -1.01
CA SER A 69 -24.83 4.97 0.35
C SER A 69 -25.23 6.02 1.39
N LYS A 70 -25.63 5.55 2.57
CA LYS A 70 -25.91 6.42 3.73
C LYS A 70 -24.61 6.92 4.38
N VAL A 71 -23.55 6.12 4.28
CA VAL A 71 -22.22 6.39 4.83
C VAL A 71 -21.20 6.01 3.77
N THR A 72 -20.26 6.91 3.50
CA THR A 72 -19.14 6.69 2.57
C THR A 72 -17.83 6.84 3.34
N ILE A 73 -16.96 5.83 3.25
CA ILE A 73 -15.62 5.85 3.84
C ILE A 73 -14.61 5.86 2.71
N ILE A 74 -13.65 6.79 2.76
CA ILE A 74 -12.58 6.90 1.76
C ILE A 74 -11.31 6.39 2.40
N ALA A 75 -10.80 5.27 1.88
CA ALA A 75 -9.62 4.59 2.39
C ALA A 75 -8.59 4.34 1.27
N CYS A 76 -8.39 5.32 0.39
CA CYS A 76 -7.52 5.21 -0.78
C CYS A 76 -6.02 5.42 -0.47
N GLY A 77 -5.63 5.46 0.82
CA GLY A 77 -4.26 5.76 1.26
C GLY A 77 -3.92 7.25 1.29
N ALA A 78 -2.74 7.59 1.83
CA ALA A 78 -2.36 8.96 2.17
C ALA A 78 -2.25 9.89 0.95
N MET A 79 -1.91 9.36 -0.22
CA MET A 79 -1.79 10.14 -1.46
C MET A 79 -3.11 10.30 -2.22
N SER A 80 -3.85 9.21 -2.41
CA SER A 80 -5.04 9.22 -3.26
C SER A 80 -6.26 9.78 -2.54
N THR A 81 -6.38 9.61 -1.22
CA THR A 81 -7.50 10.15 -0.42
C THR A 81 -7.66 11.67 -0.57
N PRO A 82 -6.62 12.50 -0.33
CA PRO A 82 -6.77 13.95 -0.48
C PRO A 82 -7.03 14.38 -1.94
N THR A 83 -6.50 13.63 -2.91
CA THR A 83 -6.71 13.88 -4.34
C THR A 83 -8.16 13.64 -4.73
N LEU A 84 -8.73 12.50 -4.30
CA LEU A 84 -10.14 12.16 -4.53
C LEU A 84 -11.06 13.18 -3.85
N LEU A 85 -10.80 13.54 -2.58
CA LEU A 85 -11.60 14.51 -1.85
C LEU A 85 -11.65 15.88 -2.56
N LYS A 86 -10.50 16.41 -2.99
CA LYS A 86 -10.42 17.67 -3.74
C LYS A 86 -11.13 17.56 -5.09
N GLY A 87 -10.89 16.49 -5.85
CA GLY A 87 -11.57 16.22 -7.12
C GLY A 87 -13.10 16.05 -7.00
N SER A 88 -13.57 15.74 -5.79
CA SER A 88 -14.99 15.65 -5.44
C SER A 88 -15.61 16.98 -5.00
N GLY A 89 -14.84 18.08 -5.00
CA GLY A 89 -15.30 19.40 -4.57
C GLY A 89 -15.46 19.55 -3.06
N LEU A 90 -14.88 18.66 -2.26
CA LEU A 90 -14.82 18.81 -0.80
C LEU A 90 -13.65 19.73 -0.46
N TRP A 91 -13.96 20.99 -0.19
CA TRP A 91 -12.97 22.02 0.12
C TRP A 91 -12.76 22.16 1.63
N ASN A 92 -11.54 21.85 2.06
CA ASN A 92 -11.04 22.15 3.40
C ASN A 92 -9.54 22.45 3.25
N THR A 93 -9.07 23.51 3.90
CA THR A 93 -7.68 24.00 3.84
C THR A 93 -6.65 22.98 4.31
N ASN A 94 -7.07 21.98 5.09
CA ASN A 94 -6.22 20.92 5.63
C ASN A 94 -6.10 19.72 4.68
N ILE A 95 -6.95 19.59 3.66
CA ILE A 95 -6.91 18.43 2.76
C ILE A 95 -5.62 18.46 1.93
N GLY A 96 -4.84 17.39 2.04
CA GLY A 96 -3.56 17.21 1.34
C GLY A 96 -2.39 17.99 1.96
N LYS A 97 -2.54 18.51 3.18
CA LYS A 97 -1.43 19.07 3.98
C LYS A 97 -0.93 18.03 5.00
N ASN A 98 0.23 18.30 5.60
CA ASN A 98 0.82 17.50 6.68
C ASN A 98 1.17 16.05 6.29
N LEU A 99 1.50 15.82 5.03
CA LEU A 99 2.07 14.52 4.62
C LEU A 99 3.49 14.41 5.17
N HIS A 100 3.70 13.45 6.06
CA HIS A 100 5.02 13.11 6.61
C HIS A 100 5.44 11.77 6.05
N LEU A 101 6.54 11.77 5.29
CA LEU A 101 7.16 10.55 4.81
C LEU A 101 8.31 10.22 5.76
N HIS A 102 8.38 8.96 6.19
CA HIS A 102 9.53 8.49 6.93
C HIS A 102 10.74 8.46 5.97
N PRO A 103 11.85 9.16 6.27
CA PRO A 103 13.03 9.10 5.44
C PRO A 103 13.65 7.70 5.55
N VAL A 104 13.90 7.07 4.42
CA VAL A 104 14.48 5.73 4.33
C VAL A 104 15.67 5.79 3.38
N VAL A 105 16.81 5.30 3.83
CA VAL A 105 18.02 5.14 3.03
C VAL A 105 18.18 3.66 2.69
N MET A 106 18.47 3.34 1.43
CA MET A 106 18.77 1.98 0.99
C MET A 106 20.27 1.82 0.78
N ALA A 107 20.82 0.73 1.31
CA ALA A 107 22.15 0.24 0.98
C ALA A 107 22.04 -1.18 0.44
N TRP A 108 22.90 -1.52 -0.51
CA TRP A 108 23.04 -2.88 -1.01
C TRP A 108 24.54 -3.22 -1.13
N GLY A 109 24.87 -4.49 -0.99
CA GLY A 109 26.24 -4.99 -1.09
C GLY A 109 26.30 -6.15 -2.07
N TYR A 110 27.38 -6.21 -2.83
CA TYR A 110 27.70 -7.33 -3.71
C TYR A 110 28.73 -8.22 -3.01
N PHE A 111 28.49 -9.54 -3.00
CA PHE A 111 29.45 -10.53 -2.52
C PHE A 111 30.22 -11.10 -3.72
N PRO A 112 31.50 -10.74 -3.92
CA PRO A 112 32.29 -11.32 -5.00
C PRO A 112 32.60 -12.80 -4.71
N ASN A 113 32.58 -13.63 -5.76
CA ASN A 113 33.06 -15.01 -5.68
C ASN A 113 34.59 -15.01 -5.55
N SER A 114 35.06 -14.99 -4.31
CA SER A 114 36.48 -14.87 -3.98
C SER A 114 37.01 -16.20 -3.44
N ASN A 115 37.98 -16.80 -4.14
CA ASN A 115 38.76 -17.94 -3.65
C ASN A 115 39.91 -17.50 -2.71
N SER A 116 39.93 -16.23 -2.26
CA SER A 116 41.00 -15.66 -1.44
C SER A 116 40.92 -16.17 0.00
N SER A 117 42.03 -16.71 0.52
CA SER A 117 42.16 -17.22 1.89
C SER A 117 42.16 -16.13 2.97
N ASN A 118 42.11 -14.84 2.60
CA ASN A 118 42.19 -13.70 3.51
C ASN A 118 40.89 -12.87 3.59
N ASP A 119 39.77 -13.40 3.10
CA ASP A 119 38.49 -12.70 3.22
C ASP A 119 37.92 -12.84 4.64
N TRP A 120 37.70 -11.70 5.31
CA TRP A 120 36.97 -11.59 6.58
C TRP A 120 35.50 -12.08 6.46
N LEU A 121 35.06 -12.34 5.23
CA LEU A 121 33.78 -12.93 4.87
C LEU A 121 34.00 -14.43 4.60
N GLY A 122 33.72 -15.27 5.59
CA GLY A 122 33.86 -16.73 5.46
C GLY A 122 33.12 -17.31 4.24
N LYS A 123 33.65 -18.42 3.71
CA LYS A 123 33.26 -19.08 2.44
C LYS A 123 31.77 -19.44 2.30
N ASP A 124 31.00 -19.45 3.38
CA ASP A 124 29.61 -19.94 3.41
C ASP A 124 28.54 -18.84 3.52
N LYS A 125 28.88 -17.56 3.31
CA LYS A 125 27.91 -16.46 3.40
C LYS A 125 27.06 -16.36 2.12
N LYS A 126 25.85 -16.94 2.16
CA LYS A 126 24.82 -16.76 1.13
C LYS A 126 24.05 -15.47 1.37
N SER A 127 23.76 -14.74 0.29
CA SER A 127 22.81 -13.63 0.33
C SER A 127 21.42 -14.14 0.75
N TYR A 128 20.63 -13.28 1.41
CA TYR A 128 19.24 -13.63 1.69
C TYR A 128 18.47 -13.81 0.38
N GLU A 129 17.93 -15.00 0.18
CA GLU A 129 17.03 -15.32 -0.93
C GLU A 129 15.62 -15.47 -0.36
N GLY A 130 14.79 -14.45 -0.56
CA GLY A 130 13.39 -14.46 -0.12
C GLY A 130 12.70 -13.16 -0.47
N GLY A 131 11.38 -13.13 -0.32
CA GLY A 131 10.56 -11.96 -0.65
C GLY A 131 10.77 -10.81 0.34
N ILE A 132 11.71 -9.91 0.05
CA ILE A 132 11.70 -8.56 0.62
C ILE A 132 10.79 -7.72 -0.27
N MET A 133 9.72 -7.14 0.28
CA MET A 133 8.99 -6.12 -0.47
C MET A 133 9.84 -4.85 -0.51
N THR A 134 10.53 -4.69 -1.63
CA THR A 134 11.31 -3.51 -1.95
C THR A 134 10.80 -2.97 -3.27
N VAL A 135 10.21 -1.78 -3.26
CA VAL A 135 9.81 -1.07 -4.48
C VAL A 135 10.76 0.10 -4.66
N MET A 136 11.45 0.16 -5.81
CA MET A 136 12.32 1.27 -6.20
C MET A 136 11.64 2.02 -7.35
N SER A 137 11.50 3.34 -7.22
CA SER A 137 11.06 4.20 -8.31
C SER A 137 12.26 4.95 -8.87
N SER A 138 12.45 4.90 -10.19
CA SER A 138 13.46 5.70 -10.90
C SER A 138 13.02 7.14 -11.16
N VAL A 139 11.76 7.49 -10.82
CA VAL A 139 11.20 8.83 -11.02
C VAL A 139 11.67 9.76 -9.91
N VAL A 140 12.94 10.16 -10.00
CA VAL A 140 13.57 11.43 -9.60
C VAL A 140 15.07 11.16 -9.63
N ALA A 141 15.64 11.24 -10.83
CA ALA A 141 17.07 11.44 -11.03
C ALA A 141 17.43 12.88 -10.64
N ARG A 142 17.31 13.21 -9.36
CA ARG A 142 18.02 14.31 -8.68
C ARG A 142 18.33 13.84 -7.26
N LYS A 143 19.38 13.02 -7.17
CA LYS A 143 20.18 12.66 -5.98
C LYS A 143 19.53 12.02 -4.74
N ASP A 144 18.21 11.99 -4.59
CA ASP A 144 17.58 11.36 -3.42
C ASP A 144 16.56 10.28 -3.84
N LEU A 145 16.96 9.01 -3.75
CA LEU A 145 16.08 7.85 -3.93
C LEU A 145 15.18 7.69 -2.70
N VAL A 146 13.86 7.76 -2.87
CA VAL A 146 12.91 7.42 -1.80
C VAL A 146 12.52 5.96 -1.93
N MET A 147 12.82 5.19 -0.88
CA MET A 147 12.55 3.75 -0.79
C MET A 147 11.56 3.48 0.33
N VAL A 148 10.67 2.50 0.16
CA VAL A 148 9.86 1.97 1.26
C VAL A 148 10.22 0.50 1.41
N GLN A 149 10.83 0.14 2.53
CA GLN A 149 11.23 -1.22 2.86
C GLN A 149 10.58 -1.64 4.18
N SER A 150 10.06 -2.86 4.25
CA SER A 150 9.68 -3.52 5.50
C SER A 150 10.47 -4.81 5.62
N TYR A 151 11.22 -4.94 6.72
CA TYR A 151 12.07 -6.10 6.99
C TYR A 151 11.25 -7.26 7.57
N LYS A 152 11.40 -8.45 7.01
CA LYS A 152 11.28 -9.69 7.79
C LYS A 152 12.69 -9.99 8.32
N LEU A 153 12.86 -9.90 9.64
CA LEU A 153 14.06 -10.42 10.30
C LEU A 153 14.06 -11.95 10.16
N HIS A 154 15.17 -12.49 9.69
CA HIS A 154 15.42 -13.93 9.64
C HIS A 154 15.77 -14.42 11.06
N PRO A 155 15.19 -15.53 11.56
CA PRO A 155 15.55 -16.07 12.86
C PRO A 155 16.82 -16.92 12.71
N TYR A 156 18.00 -16.29 12.79
CA TYR A 156 19.22 -17.01 13.14
C TYR A 156 19.52 -16.75 14.61
N THR A 157 19.26 -17.78 15.42
CA THR A 157 20.02 -18.17 16.62
C THR A 157 20.70 -17.04 17.39
N GLN A 158 20.02 -16.52 18.41
CA GLN A 158 20.71 -16.01 19.60
C GLN A 158 21.27 -17.22 20.38
N GLU A 159 22.49 -17.65 20.08
CA GLU A 159 23.29 -18.29 21.12
C GLU A 159 23.71 -17.21 22.11
N CYS A 160 22.96 -17.16 23.21
CA CYS A 160 23.28 -16.36 24.38
C CYS A 160 24.53 -16.98 25.02
N SER A 161 25.71 -16.44 24.69
CA SER A 161 26.94 -16.75 25.40
C SER A 161 26.80 -16.20 26.82
N ARG A 162 26.53 -17.09 27.78
CA ARG A 162 26.73 -16.81 29.21
C ARG A 162 28.23 -16.59 29.43
N LEU A 163 28.59 -15.40 29.91
CA LEU A 163 29.68 -15.25 30.87
C LEU A 163 29.22 -15.78 32.23
#